data_AF-R7Z8B2-F1
#
_entry.id   AF-R7Z8B2-F1
#
_cell.length_a   1.000
_cell.length_b   1.000
_cell.length_c   1.000
_cell.angle_alpha   90.00
_cell.angle_beta   90.00
_cell.angle_gamma   90.00
#
_symmetry.space_group_name_H-M   'P 1'
#
loop_
_entity.id
_entity.type
_entity.pdbx_description
1 polymer ?
#
loop_
_entity_poly.entity_id
_entity_poly.type
_entity_poly.pdbx_seq_one_letter_code
_entity_poly.pdbx_strand_id
1 'polypeptide(L)'
;MFKNLRDELREELKNTKEDLEKEVFKVWQIEYKGHVIRIVNAMTEEVLYINNEVVDMKSRANGFKQIFPYVTLKGEITEDNGTISTIRVKIGGLLSLKCVVKINGTILLNETYKISIN
;
A
#
# COMPACT_ATOMS: atom_id res chain seq x y z
N MET A 1 23.82 -8.68 -1.52
CA MET A 1 23.75 -7.65 -2.57
C MET A 1 22.29 -7.54 -2.98
N PHE A 2 21.51 -6.73 -2.26
CA PHE A 2 20.08 -6.61 -2.53
C PHE A 2 19.92 -5.77 -3.80
N LYS A 3 19.50 -6.40 -4.90
CA LYS A 3 19.06 -5.67 -6.08
C LYS A 3 17.96 -4.72 -5.64
N ASN A 4 18.14 -3.43 -5.91
CA ASN A 4 17.14 -2.41 -5.64
C ASN A 4 15.92 -2.71 -6.51
N LEU A 5 14.94 -3.42 -5.94
CA LEU A 5 13.62 -3.65 -6.55
C LEU A 5 12.93 -2.33 -6.91
N ARG A 6 13.29 -1.25 -6.22
CA ARG A 6 12.90 0.13 -6.55
C ARG A 6 13.37 0.52 -7.95
N ASP A 7 14.55 0.08 -8.36
CA ASP A 7 15.10 0.36 -9.67
C ASP A 7 14.47 -0.58 -10.72
N GLU A 8 14.24 -1.86 -10.42
CA GLU A 8 13.50 -2.77 -11.33
C GLU A 8 12.05 -2.31 -11.57
N LEU A 9 11.31 -1.90 -10.53
CA LEU A 9 9.96 -1.31 -10.66
C LEU A 9 9.98 0.05 -11.38
N ARG A 10 11.06 0.83 -11.24
CA ARG A 10 11.23 2.10 -11.95
C ARG A 10 11.57 1.90 -13.43
N GLU A 11 12.27 0.82 -13.78
CA GLU A 11 12.66 0.53 -15.15
C GLU A 11 11.48 -0.02 -15.97
N GLU A 12 10.63 -0.88 -15.42
CA GLU A 12 9.39 -1.30 -16.09
C GLU A 12 8.44 -0.11 -16.35
N LEU A 13 8.37 0.85 -15.42
CA LEU A 13 7.52 2.05 -15.54
C LEU A 13 8.12 3.15 -16.42
N LYS A 14 9.42 3.09 -16.73
CA LYS A 14 10.10 4.13 -17.53
C LYS A 14 9.58 4.19 -18.96
N ASN A 15 9.04 3.08 -19.46
CA ASN A 15 8.50 2.96 -20.81
C ASN A 15 7.05 3.47 -20.94
N THR A 16 6.39 3.82 -19.84
CA THR A 16 4.97 4.26 -19.80
C THR A 16 4.83 5.75 -19.43
N LYS A 17 5.94 6.50 -19.45
CA LYS A 17 6.08 7.82 -18.81
C LYS A 17 5.27 8.97 -19.43
N GLU A 18 4.72 8.82 -20.63
CA GLU A 18 3.99 9.92 -21.28
C GLU A 18 2.52 10.04 -20.86
N ASP A 19 1.92 9.02 -20.22
CA ASP A 19 0.53 9.08 -19.70
C ASP A 19 0.44 9.18 -18.15
N LEU A 20 1.58 9.10 -17.46
CA LEU A 20 1.68 8.96 -16.00
C LEU A 20 1.52 10.26 -15.18
N GLU A 21 1.42 11.44 -15.83
CA GLU A 21 1.35 12.74 -15.13
C GLU A 21 0.08 12.92 -14.28
N LYS A 22 -0.87 11.97 -14.30
CA LYS A 22 -2.12 12.02 -13.51
C LYS A 22 -2.31 10.84 -12.54
N GLU A 23 -1.36 9.92 -12.43
CA GLU A 23 -1.52 8.74 -11.57
C GLU A 23 -1.00 8.99 -10.15
N VAL A 24 -1.91 8.99 -9.16
CA VAL A 24 -1.54 9.06 -7.74
C VAL A 24 -0.92 7.72 -7.34
N PHE A 25 0.41 7.64 -7.43
CA PHE A 25 1.19 6.51 -6.97
C PHE A 25 1.87 6.83 -5.64
N LYS A 26 1.60 6.03 -4.61
CA LYS A 26 2.24 6.19 -3.30
C LYS A 26 2.52 4.85 -2.67
N VAL A 27 3.73 4.74 -2.10
CA VAL A 27 4.17 3.57 -1.36
C VAL A 27 4.49 3.98 0.07
N TRP A 28 4.02 3.16 1.02
CA TRP A 28 4.47 3.16 2.40
C TRP A 28 5.21 1.86 2.67
N GLN A 29 6.29 1.97 3.43
CA GLN A 29 7.03 0.82 3.90
C GLN A 29 7.30 1.02 5.39
N ILE A 30 6.98 0.00 6.17
CA ILE A 30 7.27 -0.05 7.60
C ILE A 30 7.90 -1.40 7.95
N GLU A 31 8.73 -1.40 8.97
CA GLU A 31 9.32 -2.61 9.53
C GLU A 31 8.64 -2.92 10.86
N TYR A 32 8.27 -4.18 11.07
CA TYR A 32 7.66 -4.65 12.30
C TYR A 32 8.20 -6.03 12.67
N LYS A 33 8.92 -6.12 13.81
CA LYS A 33 9.48 -7.38 14.33
C LYS A 33 10.24 -8.20 13.27
N GLY A 34 11.05 -7.54 12.44
CA GLY A 34 11.82 -8.20 11.37
C GLY A 34 11.04 -8.44 10.06
N HIS A 35 9.73 -8.17 10.03
CA HIS A 35 8.93 -8.25 8.81
C HIS A 35 8.83 -6.89 8.11
N VAL A 36 8.90 -6.92 6.78
CA VAL A 36 8.71 -5.72 5.95
C VAL A 36 7.27 -5.68 5.46
N ILE A 37 6.53 -4.67 5.88
CA ILE A 37 5.15 -4.44 5.44
C ILE A 37 5.17 -3.30 4.43
N ARG A 38 4.70 -3.56 3.21
CA ARG A 38 4.65 -2.57 2.14
C ARG A 38 3.23 -2.39 1.64
N ILE A 39 2.79 -1.13 1.60
CA ILE A 39 1.47 -0.74 1.14
C ILE A 39 1.66 0.06 -0.14
N VAL A 40 1.04 -0.38 -1.21
CA VAL A 40 1.09 0.28 -2.51
C VAL A 40 -0.31 0.78 -2.85
N ASN A 41 -0.42 2.07 -3.18
CA ASN A 41 -1.58 2.65 -3.82
C ASN A 41 -1.20 3.03 -5.25
N ALA A 42 -1.94 2.46 -6.19
CA ALA A 42 -2.01 2.84 -7.59
C ALA A 42 -3.42 3.35 -7.91
N MET A 43 -3.62 3.95 -9.09
CA MET A 43 -4.88 4.59 -9.48
C MET A 43 -6.08 3.65 -9.30
N THR A 44 -5.93 2.41 -9.76
CA THR A 44 -7.01 1.42 -9.74
C THR A 44 -6.79 0.33 -8.72
N GLU A 45 -5.66 0.28 -8.01
CA GLU A 45 -5.34 -0.89 -7.20
C GLU A 45 -4.64 -0.52 -5.90
N GLU A 46 -5.04 -1.21 -4.83
CA GLU A 46 -4.36 -1.15 -3.55
C GLU A 46 -3.86 -2.55 -3.17
N VAL A 47 -2.58 -2.64 -2.80
CA VAL A 47 -1.92 -3.91 -2.52
C VAL A 47 -1.16 -3.84 -1.20
N LEU A 48 -1.31 -4.90 -0.40
CA LEU A 48 -0.55 -5.14 0.82
C LEU A 48 0.45 -6.26 0.56
N TYR A 49 1.72 -5.95 0.78
CA TYR A 49 2.80 -6.93 0.79
C TYR A 49 3.35 -7.14 2.20
N ILE A 50 3.69 -8.37 2.52
CA ILE A 50 4.45 -8.73 3.73
C ILE A 50 5.63 -9.57 3.26
N ASN A 51 6.85 -9.18 3.61
CA ASN A 51 8.07 -9.87 3.18
C ASN A 51 8.16 -10.08 1.66
N ASN A 52 7.69 -9.08 0.90
CA ASN A 52 7.58 -9.07 -0.57
C ASN A 52 6.53 -10.02 -1.18
N GLU A 53 5.73 -10.73 -0.38
CA GLU A 53 4.61 -11.53 -0.88
C GLU A 53 3.32 -10.71 -0.88
N VAL A 54 2.48 -10.87 -1.91
CA VAL A 54 1.16 -10.25 -1.97
C VAL A 54 0.24 -10.97 -0.99
N VAL A 55 -0.22 -10.25 0.03
CA VAL A 55 -1.11 -10.81 1.06
C VAL A 55 -2.56 -10.42 0.84
N ASP A 56 -2.81 -9.20 0.36
CA ASP A 56 -4.16 -8.76 -0.01
C ASP A 56 -4.10 -7.71 -1.11
N MET A 57 -5.11 -7.71 -1.96
CA MET A 57 -5.24 -6.82 -3.10
C MET A 57 -6.70 -6.43 -3.31
N LYS A 58 -6.92 -5.16 -3.66
CA LYS A 58 -8.24 -4.62 -3.98
C LYS A 58 -8.16 -3.81 -5.26
N SER A 59 -8.81 -4.27 -6.32
CA SER A 59 -8.92 -3.55 -7.59
C SER A 59 -10.19 -2.71 -7.67
N ARG A 60 -10.09 -1.54 -8.31
CA ARG A 60 -11.11 -0.50 -8.51
C ARG A 60 -11.91 -0.67 -9.80
N ALA A 61 -11.59 -1.67 -10.60
CA ALA A 61 -12.04 -1.80 -11.99
C ALA A 61 -13.57 -1.90 -12.19
N ASN A 62 -14.33 -2.57 -11.32
CA ASN A 62 -15.74 -2.91 -11.63
C ASN A 62 -16.74 -2.42 -10.56
N GLY A 63 -17.35 -1.25 -10.82
CA GLY A 63 -18.72 -0.91 -10.40
C GLY A 63 -18.99 -0.51 -8.94
N PHE A 64 -18.19 -0.91 -7.96
CA PHE A 64 -18.51 -0.66 -6.53
C PHE A 64 -17.93 0.63 -5.92
N LYS A 65 -17.21 1.46 -6.69
CA LYS A 65 -16.23 2.43 -6.15
C LYS A 65 -16.54 3.91 -6.24
N GLN A 66 -17.72 4.32 -6.73
CA GLN A 66 -18.06 5.76 -6.79
C GLN A 66 -18.43 6.39 -5.43
N ILE A 67 -18.70 5.59 -4.38
CA ILE A 67 -19.21 6.13 -3.10
C ILE A 67 -18.16 6.09 -1.98
N PHE A 68 -17.30 5.07 -1.94
CA PHE A 68 -16.36 4.88 -0.83
C PHE A 68 -14.90 5.18 -1.24
N PRO A 69 -14.33 6.30 -0.78
CA PRO A 69 -12.95 6.66 -1.14
C PRO A 69 -11.91 5.82 -0.41
N TYR A 70 -12.31 4.93 0.51
CA TYR A 70 -11.43 4.10 1.33
C TYR A 70 -11.63 2.61 1.08
N VAL A 71 -10.53 1.87 1.09
CA VAL A 71 -10.49 0.42 1.16
C VAL A 71 -9.76 -0.02 2.42
N THR A 72 -9.99 -1.27 2.84
CA THR A 72 -9.24 -1.90 3.94
C THR A 72 -8.56 -3.15 3.41
N LEU A 73 -7.23 -3.21 3.55
CA LEU A 73 -6.42 -4.39 3.30
C LEU A 73 -6.14 -5.11 4.63
N LYS A 74 -6.06 -6.44 4.58
CA LYS A 74 -5.81 -7.27 5.77
C LYS A 74 -4.68 -8.24 5.51
N GLY A 75 -3.90 -8.53 6.54
CA GLY A 75 -2.85 -9.53 6.47
C GLY A 75 -2.47 -10.02 7.86
N GLU A 76 -1.65 -11.06 7.90
CA GLU A 76 -1.17 -11.65 9.14
C GLU A 76 0.33 -11.86 9.07
N ILE A 77 1.01 -11.69 10.21
CA ILE A 77 2.42 -12.00 10.39
C ILE A 77 2.51 -13.11 11.43
N THR A 78 3.20 -14.20 11.10
CA THR A 78 3.66 -15.17 12.09
C THR A 78 4.98 -14.68 12.66
N GLU A 79 4.98 -14.32 13.94
CA GLU A 79 6.17 -13.90 14.66
C GLU A 79 7.07 -15.10 15.01
N ASP A 80 8.35 -14.84 15.34
CA ASP A 80 9.33 -15.88 15.71
C ASP A 80 8.89 -16.76 16.88
N ASN A 81 8.04 -16.24 17.77
CA ASN A 81 7.49 -16.97 18.92
C ASN A 81 6.19 -17.76 18.59
N GLY A 82 5.76 -17.79 17.32
CA GLY A 82 4.53 -18.43 16.86
C GLY A 82 3.25 -17.60 17.04
N THR A 83 3.33 -16.39 17.61
CA THR A 83 2.17 -15.50 17.75
C THR A 83 1.76 -14.95 16.40
N ILE A 84 0.45 -14.88 16.14
CA ILE A 84 -0.08 -14.26 14.92
C ILE A 84 -0.42 -12.80 15.20
N SER A 85 0.24 -11.91 14.47
CA SER A 85 -0.03 -10.47 14.48
C SER A 85 -0.94 -10.10 13.31
N THR A 86 -2.14 -9.57 13.59
CA THR A 86 -3.08 -9.15 12.55
C THR A 86 -2.81 -7.71 12.10
N ILE A 87 -2.61 -7.53 10.81
CA ILE A 87 -2.46 -6.23 10.15
C ILE A 87 -3.80 -5.78 9.55
N ARG A 88 -4.16 -4.53 9.78
CA ARG A 88 -5.24 -3.84 9.08
C ARG A 88 -4.74 -2.51 8.53
N VAL A 89 -4.81 -2.36 7.22
CA VAL A 89 -4.46 -1.12 6.53
C VAL A 89 -5.72 -0.47 5.99
N LYS A 90 -6.05 0.73 6.47
CA LYS A 90 -7.11 1.54 5.88
C LYS A 90 -6.47 2.60 5.00
N ILE A 91 -6.76 2.55 3.69
CA ILE A 91 -6.13 3.42 2.70
C ILE A 91 -7.17 4.03 1.77
N GLY A 92 -6.97 5.29 1.40
CA GLY A 92 -7.79 5.99 0.40
C GLY A 92 -8.02 7.46 0.73
N GLY A 93 -8.95 8.09 0.03
CA GLY A 93 -9.28 9.51 0.14
C GLY A 93 -9.35 10.19 -1.23
N LEU A 94 -10.07 11.31 -1.29
CA LEU A 94 -10.38 12.00 -2.55
C LEU A 94 -9.40 13.15 -2.87
N LEU A 95 -9.24 14.09 -1.93
CA LEU A 95 -8.31 15.23 -2.04
C LEU A 95 -6.94 14.95 -1.42
N SER A 96 -6.90 13.98 -0.50
CA SER A 96 -5.69 13.54 0.17
C SER A 96 -5.75 12.05 0.39
N LEU A 97 -4.67 11.36 0.06
CA LEU A 97 -4.52 9.93 0.26
C LEU A 97 -4.07 9.67 1.70
N LYS A 98 -4.97 9.13 2.52
CA LYS A 98 -4.70 8.75 3.91
C LYS A 98 -4.39 7.27 4.00
N CYS A 99 -3.35 6.92 4.73
CA CYS A 99 -2.95 5.54 5.03
C CYS A 99 -2.85 5.37 6.55
N VAL A 100 -3.61 4.41 7.10
CA VAL A 100 -3.57 4.05 8.52
C VAL A 100 -3.27 2.57 8.64
N VAL A 101 -2.15 2.23 9.26
CA VAL A 101 -1.75 0.84 9.52
C VAL A 101 -1.94 0.54 11.00
N LYS A 102 -2.69 -0.51 11.29
CA LYS A 102 -2.87 -1.07 12.63
C LYS A 102 -2.33 -2.48 12.69
N ILE A 103 -1.58 -2.81 13.74
CA ILE A 103 -1.15 -4.17 14.06
C ILE A 103 -1.71 -4.52 15.44
N ASN A 104 -2.45 -5.62 15.54
CA ASN A 104 -3.16 -6.04 16.77
C ASN A 104 -4.03 -4.92 17.38
N GLY A 105 -4.59 -4.06 16.53
CA GLY A 105 -5.42 -2.91 16.94
C GLY A 105 -4.63 -1.63 17.25
N THR A 106 -3.32 -1.72 17.49
CA THR A 106 -2.43 -0.57 17.75
C THR A 106 -2.04 0.12 16.44
N ILE A 107 -2.14 1.45 16.40
CA ILE A 107 -1.75 2.23 15.22
C ILE A 107 -0.21 2.31 15.17
N LEU A 108 0.37 1.85 14.07
CA LEU A 108 1.81 2.02 13.80
C LEU A 108 2.10 3.10 12.76
N LEU A 109 1.17 3.35 11.85
CA LEU A 109 1.28 4.42 10.85
C LEU A 109 -0.06 5.12 10.68
N ASN A 110 -0.03 6.44 10.61
CA ASN A 110 -1.18 7.28 10.33
C ASN A 110 -0.70 8.50 9.54
N GLU A 111 -0.58 8.33 8.23
CA GLU A 111 -0.09 9.37 7.33
C GLU A 111 -1.20 9.88 6.41
N THR A 112 -1.07 11.14 6.00
CA THR A 112 -1.92 11.75 5.00
C THR A 112 -1.04 12.45 3.96
N TYR A 113 -1.16 12.02 2.72
CA TYR A 113 -0.48 12.60 1.57
C TYR A 113 -1.48 13.48 0.80
N LYS A 114 -1.19 14.78 0.69
CA LYS A 114 -2.01 15.69 -0.13
C LYS A 114 -1.67 15.46 -1.59
N ILE A 115 -2.70 15.30 -2.41
CA ILE A 115 -2.55 15.21 -3.85
C ILE A 115 -2.45 16.65 -4.35
N SER A 116 -1.28 17.06 -4.83
CA SER A 116 -1.12 18.37 -5.46
C SER A 116 -1.68 18.28 -6.88
N ILE A 117 -2.82 18.91 -7.11
CA ILE A 117 -3.39 19.10 -8.44
C ILE A 117 -2.82 20.42 -8.94
N ASN A 118 -1.94 20.38 -9.94
CA ASN A 118 -1.39 21.57 -10.60
C ASN A 118 -2.17 21.86 -11.88
#